data_AF-A0AAW5FRR3-F1
#
_entry.id   AF-A0AAW5FRR3-F1
#
_cell.length_a   1.000
_cell.length_b   1.000
_cell.length_c   1.000
_cell.angle_alpha   90.00
_cell.angle_beta   90.00
_cell.angle_gamma   90.00
#
_symmetry.space_group_name_H-M   'P 1'
#
loop_
_entity.id
_entity.type
_entity.pdbx_description
1 polymer ?
#
loop_
_entity_poly.entity_id
_entity_poly.type
_entity_poly.pdbx_seq_one_letter_code
_entity_poly.pdbx_strand_id
1 'polypeptide(L)' 'MTDEQLALQAVSDAQRILEEYLEPRPRNNKRIILDKLVEVLERPDLLVAVHRMQRGS' A
#
# COMPACT_ATOMS: atom_id res chain seq x y z
N MET A 1 -10.41 -8.49 -11.08
CA MET A 1 -9.13 -7.77 -10.95
C MET A 1 -8.03 -8.81 -11.05
N THR A 2 -7.01 -8.60 -11.90
CA THR A 2 -5.85 -9.51 -11.97
C THR A 2 -4.89 -9.24 -10.81
N ASP A 3 -4.02 -10.20 -10.50
CA ASP A 3 -3.01 -10.05 -9.43
C ASP A 3 -2.10 -8.83 -9.71
N GLU A 4 -1.73 -8.60 -10.98
CA GLU A 4 -0.95 -7.43 -11.41
C GLU A 4 -1.70 -6.10 -11.23
N GLN A 5 -3.00 -6.06 -11.56
CA GLN A 5 -3.83 -4.89 -11.31
C GLN A 5 -3.96 -4.60 -9.82
N LEU A 6 -4.05 -5.65 -8.99
CA LEU A 6 -4.12 -5.50 -7.53
C LEU A 6 -2.82 -4.94 -6.96
N ALA A 7 -1.67 -5.44 -7.44
CA ALA A 7 -0.36 -4.91 -7.07
C ALA A 7 -0.19 -3.45 -7.50
N LEU A 8 -0.58 -3.11 -8.73
CA LEU A 8 -0.50 -1.73 -9.23
C LEU A 8 -1.39 -0.78 -8.43
N GLN A 9 -2.61 -1.21 -8.08
CA GLN A 9 -3.51 -0.43 -7.24
C GLN A 9 -2.91 -0.19 -5.85
N ALA A 10 -2.34 -1.22 -5.23
CA ALA A 10 -1.70 -1.09 -3.92
C ALA A 10 -0.51 -0.12 -3.94
N VAL A 11 0.27 -0.13 -5.03
CA VAL A 11 1.36 0.85 -5.23
C VAL A 11 0.80 2.27 -5.36
N SER A 12 -0.25 2.48 -6.15
CA SER A 12 -0.90 3.79 -6.27
C SER A 12 -1.48 4.28 -4.94
N ASP A 13 -2.11 3.40 -4.18
CA ASP A 13 -2.67 3.72 -2.85
C ASP A 13 -1.54 4.09 -1.87
N ALA A 14 -0.45 3.32 -1.86
CA ALA A 14 0.74 3.60 -1.05
C ALA A 14 1.40 4.95 -1.41
N GLN A 15 1.53 5.25 -2.70
CA GLN A 15 2.08 6.52 -3.17
C GLN A 15 1.24 7.71 -2.67
N ARG A 16 -0.08 7.63 -2.79
CA ARG A 16 -0.99 8.68 -2.31
C ARG A 16 -0.88 8.89 -0.80
N ILE A 17 -0.74 7.82 -0.02
CA ILE A 17 -0.55 7.90 1.44
C ILE A 17 0.79 8.58 1.77
N LEU A 18 1.85 8.26 1.03
CA LEU A 18 3.17 8.87 1.20
C LEU A 18 3.17 10.35 0.79
N GLU A 19 2.44 10.73 -0.25
CA GLU A 19 2.24 12.14 -0.60
C GLU A 19 1.58 12.91 0.55
N GLU A 20 0.54 12.35 1.17
CA GLU A 20 -0.10 12.95 2.36
C GLU A 20 0.87 13.05 3.55
N TYR A 21 1.78 12.07 3.71
CA TYR A 21 2.80 12.09 4.77
C TYR A 21 3.83 13.22 4.60
N LEU A 22 4.16 13.57 3.35
CA LEU A 22 5.15 14.58 3.01
C LEU A 22 4.63 16.01 3.21
N GLU A 23 3.31 16.21 3.24
CA GLU A 23 2.73 17.52 3.55
C GLU A 23 3.13 18.01 4.96
N PRO A 24 3.43 19.31 5.13
CA PRO A 24 3.75 19.87 6.42
C PRO A 24 2.52 19.85 7.35
N ARG A 25 2.41 18.78 8.16
CA ARG A 25 1.35 18.57 9.14
C ARG A 25 1.92 18.29 10.55
N PRO A 26 1.12 18.47 11.62
CA PRO A 26 1.52 18.15 12.98
C PRO A 26 2.01 16.69 13.11
N ARG A 27 3.07 16.47 13.89
CA ARG A 27 3.73 15.15 14.05
C ARG A 27 2.78 14.02 14.45
N ASN A 28 1.70 14.31 15.15
CA ASN A 28 0.72 13.28 15.57
C ASN A 28 0.02 12.63 14.36
N ASN A 29 -0.16 13.35 13.25
CA ASN A 29 -0.81 12.82 12.05
C ASN A 29 0.12 11.91 11.25
N LYS A 30 1.44 12.05 11.42
CA LYS A 30 2.44 11.24 10.70
C LYS A 30 2.32 9.76 11.01
N ARG A 31 2.05 9.41 12.28
CA ARG A 31 1.90 8.01 12.68
C ARG A 31 0.65 7.37 12.08
N ILE A 32 -0.48 8.08 12.13
CA ILE A 32 -1.74 7.63 11.54
C ILE A 32 -1.59 7.38 10.04
N ILE A 33 -0.84 8.23 9.32
CA ILE A 33 -0.62 8.06 7.88
C ILE A 33 0.25 6.83 7.60
N LEU A 34 1.27 6.55 8.42
CA LEU A 34 2.08 5.33 8.29
C LEU A 34 1.29 4.08 8.65
N ASP A 35 0.39 4.13 9.64
CA ASP A 35 -0.48 3.00 9.97
C ASP A 35 -1.39 2.65 8.78
N LYS A 36 -1.94 3.64 8.07
CA LYS A 36 -2.70 3.43 6.81
C LYS A 36 -1.86 2.79 5.71
N LEU A 37 -0.57 3.13 5.62
CA LEU A 37 0.34 2.52 4.64
C LEU A 37 0.51 1.02 4.94
N VAL A 38 0.70 0.67 6.22
CA VAL A 38 0.79 -0.72 6.66
C VAL A 38 -0.50 -1.47 6.33
N GLU A 39 -1.66 -0.88 6.62
CA GLU A 39 -2.95 -1.48 6.29
C GLU A 39 -3.09 -1.85 4.81
N VAL A 40 -2.63 -0.99 3.88
CA VAL A 40 -2.66 -1.27 2.44
C VAL A 40 -1.73 -2.43 2.07
N LEU A 41 -0.53 -2.47 2.64
CA LEU A 41 0.49 -3.47 2.31
C LEU A 41 0.20 -4.83 2.95
N GLU A 42 -0.53 -4.87 4.07
CA GLU A 42 -0.90 -6.11 4.77
C GLU A 42 -2.24 -6.69 4.30
N ARG A 43 -2.88 -6.10 3.28
CA ARG A 43 -4.15 -6.63 2.77
C ARG A 43 -4.00 -8.09 2.31
N PRO A 44 -4.81 -9.03 2.82
CA PRO A 44 -4.65 -10.46 2.52
C PRO A 44 -4.75 -10.79 1.03
N ASP A 45 -5.61 -10.08 0.28
CA ASP A 45 -5.76 -10.22 -1.16
C ASP A 45 -4.47 -9.83 -1.91
N LEU A 46 -3.85 -8.73 -1.51
CA LEU A 46 -2.57 -8.27 -2.05
C LEU A 46 -1.44 -9.24 -1.75
N LEU A 47 -1.32 -9.71 -0.51
CA LEU A 47 -0.27 -10.66 -0.11
C LEU A 47 -0.37 -11.96 -0.91
N VAL A 48 -1.59 -12.47 -1.09
CA VAL A 48 -1.84 -13.68 -1.90
C VAL A 48 -1.53 -13.44 -3.37
N ALA A 49 -1.94 -12.29 -3.93
CA ALA A 49 -1.66 -11.94 -5.33
C ALA A 49 -0.16 -11.82 -5.60
N VAL A 50 0.59 -11.10 -4.76
CA VAL A 50 2.05 -10.96 -4.88
C VAL A 50 2.72 -12.34 -4.76
N HIS A 51 2.28 -13.18 -3.83
CA HIS A 51 2.83 -14.52 -3.69
C HIS A 51 2.58 -15.39 -4.94
N ARG A 52 1.40 -15.30 -5.56
CA ARG A 52 1.09 -16.00 -6.81
C ARG A 52 1.94 -15.50 -7.97
N MET A 53 2.09 -14.18 -8.12
CA MET A 53 2.93 -13.56 -9.14
C MET A 53 4.39 -14.02 -9.04
N GLN A 54 4.92 -14.11 -7.82
CA GLN A 54 6.29 -14.58 -7.56
C GLN A 54 6.50 -16.07 -7.87
N ARG A 55 5.45 -16.90 -7.79
CA ARG A 55 5.53 -18.35 -8.08
C ARG A 55 5.24 -18.69 -9.54
N GLY A 56 4.62 -17.78 -10.28
CA GLY A 56 4.30 -17.92 -11.71
C GLY A 56 5.32 -17.25 -12.65
N SER A 57 6.41 -16.70 -12.11
CA SER A 57 7.56 -16.17 -12.86
C SER A 57 8.69 -17.18 -12.96
#